data_AF-G2R1T7-F1
#
_entry.id   AF-G2R1T7-F1
#
_cell.length_a   1.000
_cell.length_b   1.000
_cell.length_c   1.000
_cell.angle_alpha   90.00
_cell.angle_beta   90.00
_cell.angle_gamma   90.00
#
_symmetry.space_group_name_H-M   'P 1'
#
loop_
_entity.id
_entity.type
_entity.pdbx_description
1 polymer ?
#
loop_
_entity_poly.entity_id
_entity_poly.type
_entity_poly.pdbx_seq_one_letter_code
_entity_poly.pdbx_strand_id
1 'polypeptide(L)' 'RALAMKAVHKRHCWECRRRCLVCDFTEPACRRCSAAGVQCPGYGHVKPTRLKWLSPGRVVARADRKR' A
#
# COMPACT_ATOMS: atom_id res chain seq x y z
N ARG A 1 -8.21 -0.60 32.53
CA ARG A 1 -8.80 -0.75 31.17
C ARG A 1 -7.71 -1.30 30.24
N ALA A 2 -7.73 -2.60 29.96
CA ALA A 2 -6.82 -3.21 28.99
C ALA A 2 -7.32 -2.87 27.58
N LEU A 3 -6.56 -2.08 26.83
CA LEU A 3 -6.86 -1.83 25.42
C LEU A 3 -6.60 -3.13 24.67
N ALA A 4 -7.66 -3.69 24.11
CA ALA A 4 -7.66 -4.92 23.34
C ALA A 4 -6.53 -4.90 22.30
N MET A 5 -5.54 -5.75 22.50
CA MET A 5 -4.41 -5.95 21.60
C MET A 5 -4.94 -6.78 20.44
N LYS A 6 -5.66 -6.11 19.52
CA LYS A 6 -6.22 -6.75 18.33
C LYS A 6 -5.09 -7.49 17.62
N ALA A 7 -5.16 -8.81 17.60
CA ALA A 7 -4.21 -9.66 16.89
C ALA A 7 -4.00 -9.09 15.48
N VAL A 8 -2.77 -8.65 15.23
CA VAL A 8 -2.36 -8.15 13.92
C VAL A 8 -2.35 -9.36 13.00
N HIS A 9 -3.49 -9.61 12.36
CA HIS A 9 -3.56 -10.56 11.26
C HIS A 9 -2.40 -10.21 10.32
N LYS A 10 -1.60 -11.22 9.91
CA LYS A 10 -0.45 -11.02 9.02
C LYS A 10 -0.95 -10.42 7.71
N ARG A 11 -0.92 -9.10 7.62
CA ARG A 11 -1.35 -8.34 6.44
C ARG A 11 -0.20 -8.25 5.47
N HIS A 12 -0.48 -8.35 4.18
CA HIS A 12 0.50 -8.01 3.16
C HIS A 12 0.96 -6.56 3.38
N CYS A 13 2.23 -6.27 3.08
CA CYS A 13 2.69 -4.89 3.08
C CYS A 13 1.85 -4.05 2.09
N TRP A 14 1.76 -2.74 2.31
CA TRP A 14 0.88 -1.88 1.51
C TRP A 14 1.23 -1.84 0.03
N GLU A 15 2.50 -2.07 -0.33
CA GLU A 15 2.92 -2.10 -1.73
C GLU A 15 2.52 -3.41 -2.41
N CYS A 16 2.73 -4.56 -1.76
CA CYS A 16 2.23 -5.85 -2.26
C CYS A 16 0.70 -5.84 -2.37
N ARG A 17 0.01 -5.26 -1.38
CA ARG A 17 -1.44 -5.10 -1.43
C ARG A 17 -1.90 -4.21 -2.58
N ARG A 18 -1.21 -3.10 -2.85
CA ARG A 18 -1.49 -2.20 -3.98
C ARG A 18 -1.28 -2.89 -5.34
N ARG A 19 -0.24 -3.73 -5.44
CA ARG A 19 0.12 -4.47 -6.65
C ARG A 19 -0.62 -5.80 -6.78
N CYS A 20 -1.53 -6.14 -5.85
CA CYS A 20 -2.23 -7.43 -5.78
C CYS A 20 -1.28 -8.65 -5.78
N LEU A 21 -0.12 -8.51 -5.14
CA LEU A 21 0.90 -9.56 -5.01
C LEU A 21 0.78 -10.25 -3.64
N VAL A 22 1.08 -11.55 -3.60
CA VAL A 22 1.34 -12.28 -2.35
C VAL A 22 2.54 -11.64 -1.63
N CYS A 23 2.46 -11.38 -0.33
CA CYS A 23 3.60 -10.85 0.41
C CYS A 23 4.41 -11.99 1.03
N ASP A 24 5.73 -11.86 1.04
CA ASP A 24 6.63 -12.83 1.68
C ASP A 24 6.93 -12.51 3.17
N PHE A 25 6.38 -11.41 3.68
CA PHE A 25 6.39 -11.01 5.11
C PHE A 25 7.77 -10.95 5.80
N THR A 26 8.86 -10.83 5.04
CA THR A 26 10.20 -10.66 5.62
C THR A 26 10.36 -9.27 6.24
N GLU A 27 11.07 -9.20 7.36
CA GLU A 27 11.39 -7.94 8.05
C GLU A 27 12.87 -7.57 7.78
N PRO A 28 13.21 -6.27 7.66
CA PRO A 28 12.36 -5.07 7.80
C PRO A 28 11.53 -4.72 6.55
N ALA A 29 11.80 -5.36 5.42
CA ALA A 29 11.11 -5.15 4.14
C ALA A 29 10.88 -6.47 3.40
N CYS A 30 9.80 -6.53 2.64
CA CYS A 30 9.45 -7.70 1.83
C CYS A 30 10.46 -7.89 0.69
N ARG A 31 10.90 -9.12 0.39
CA ARG A 31 11.84 -9.41 -0.70
C ARG A 31 11.33 -8.92 -2.05
N ARG A 32 10.01 -8.98 -2.29
CA ARG A 32 9.40 -8.44 -3.53
C ARG A 32 9.58 -6.93 -3.67
N CYS A 33 9.51 -6.21 -2.55
CA CYS A 33 9.69 -4.77 -2.47
C CYS A 33 11.16 -4.44 -2.76
N SER A 34 12.08 -5.14 -2.10
CA SER A 34 13.53 -4.99 -2.30
C SER A 34 13.95 -5.30 -3.73
N ALA A 35 13.47 -6.40 -4.30
CA ALA A 35 13.78 -6.80 -5.67
C ALA A 35 13.22 -5.81 -6.72
N ALA A 36 12.07 -5.20 -6.44
CA ALA A 36 11.50 -4.17 -7.31
C ALA A 36 12.14 -2.78 -7.11
N GLY A 37 13.10 -2.63 -6.19
CA GLY A 37 13.74 -1.34 -5.88
C GLY A 37 12.78 -0.31 -5.28
N VAL A 38 11.67 -0.74 -4.69
CA VAL A 38 10.67 0.16 -4.09
C VAL A 38 10.80 0.15 -2.57
N GLN A 39 10.69 1.33 -1.96
CA GLN A 39 10.67 1.45 -0.50
C GLN A 39 9.43 0.74 0.06
N CYS A 40 9.64 -0.29 0.87
CA CYS A 40 8.55 -1.01 1.52
C CYS A 40 7.88 -0.08 2.55
N PRO A 41 6.57 0.20 2.42
CA PRO A 41 5.84 1.03 3.39
C PRO A 41 5.52 0.29 4.71
N GLY A 42 6.00 -0.95 4.87
CA GLY A 42 5.77 -1.80 6.03
C GLY A 42 4.39 -2.44 6.08
N TYR A 43 4.09 -2.99 7.25
CA TYR A 43 2.95 -3.88 7.53
C TYR A 43 1.89 -3.25 8.46
N GLY A 44 2.01 -1.94 8.72
CA GLY A 44 1.16 -1.22 9.67
C GLY A 44 -0.33 -1.27 9.33
N HIS A 45 -1.19 -1.07 10.34
CA HIS A 45 -2.65 -1.11 10.21
C HIS A 45 -3.20 0.06 9.41
N VAL A 46 -2.53 1.20 9.50
CA VAL A 46 -2.90 2.44 8.85
C VAL A 46 -2.30 2.44 7.45
N LYS A 47 -3.14 2.72 6.46
CA LYS A 47 -2.68 2.89 5.08
C LYS A 47 -1.77 4.11 5.02
N PRO A 48 -0.52 3.99 4.52
CA PRO A 48 0.33 5.14 4.31
C PRO A 48 -0.39 6.11 3.39
N THR A 49 -0.61 7.32 3.87
CA THR A 49 -1.19 8.42 3.11
C THR A 49 -0.19 8.86 2.06
N ARG A 50 -0.33 8.35 0.84
CA ARG A 50 0.42 8.80 -0.33
C ARG A 50 -0.41 9.79 -1.16
N LEU A 51 -1.12 10.69 -0.49
CA LEU A 51 -1.83 11.78 -1.16
C LEU A 51 -0.78 12.81 -1.59
N LYS A 52 -0.64 12.99 -2.89
CA LYS A 52 0.05 14.14 -3.46
C LYS A 52 -1.02 15.07 -3.98
N TRP A 53 -1.12 16.27 -3.41
CA TRP A 53 -1.95 17.32 -4.00
C TRP A 53 -1.39 17.64 -5.38
N LEU A 54 -2.21 17.45 -6.41
CA LEU A 54 -1.84 17.82 -7.77
C LEU A 54 -2.41 19.21 -8.03
N SER A 55 -1.63 20.06 -8.69
CA SER A 55 -2.12 21.36 -9.14
C SER A 55 -3.38 21.17 -10.01
N PRO A 56 -4.37 22.07 -9.92
CA PRO A 56 -5.53 22.07 -10.81
C PRO A 56 -5.09 21.95 -12.29
N GLY A 57 -5.82 21.17 -13.09
CA GLY A 57 -5.50 20.91 -14.50
C GLY A 57 -4.54 19.74 -14.78
N ARG A 58 -3.92 19.14 -13.75
CA ARG A 58 -3.06 17.93 -13.90
C ARG A 58 -3.85 16.61 -13.85
N VAL A 59 -5.15 16.67 -13.59
CA VAL A 59 -6.05 15.51 -13.57
C VAL A 59 -6.94 15.53 -14.80
N VAL A 60 -6.82 14.52 -15.66
CA VAL A 60 -7.77 14.29 -16.76
C VAL A 60 -8.79 13.25 -16.30
N ALA A 61 -10.08 13.60 -16.35
CA ALA A 61 -11.12 12.60 -16.25
C ALA A 61 -11.03 11.71 -17.50
N ARG A 62 -11.02 10.38 -17.32
CA ARG A 62 -11.09 9.49 -18.48
C ARG A 62 -12.47 9.68 -19.11
N ALA A 63 -12.50 10.03 -20.39
CA ALA A 63 -13.76 10.16 -21.12
C ALA A 63 -14.49 8.82 -21.10
N ASP A 64 -15.79 8.87 -20.84
CA ASP A 64 -16.67 7.70 -20.90
C ASP A 64 -16.72 7.18 -22.34
N ARG A 65 -16.31 5.93 -22.56
CA ARG A 65 -16.48 5.27 -23.85
C ARG A 65 -17.90 4.72 -23.88
N LYS A 66 -18.85 5.51 -24.40
CA LYS A 66 -20.18 5.00 -24.78
C LYS A 66 -19.97 3.82 -25.74
N ARG A 67 -20.51 2.66 -25.34
CA ARG A 67 -20.42 1.38 -26.04
C ARG A 67 -21.46 1.28 -27.14
#